data_AF-R8W0U1-F1
#
_entry.id   AF-R8W0U1-F1
#
_cell.length_a   1.000
_cell.length_b   1.000
_cell.length_c   1.000
_cell.angle_alpha   90.00
_cell.angle_beta   90.00
_cell.angle_gamma   90.00
#
_symmetry.space_group_name_H-M   'P 1'
#
loop_
_entity.id
_entity.type
_entity.pdbx_description
1 polymer ?
#
loop_
_entity_poly.entity_id
_entity_poly.type
_entity_poly.pdbx_seq_one_letter_code
_entity_poly.pdbx_strand_id
1 'polypeptide(L)'
;MDMTFSADNRAEILVLPFVSVDTSVDEPQNNDTFTGLSRDINLIGPMRLRTLTINSWFPDRRLRFGNQSAPIGAQTYIQFFRRWREARVPLRVVWTATDGSEILNMPCTIDSFSWQPASRMGRISYSLTAREYNLVTG
;
A
#
# COMPACT_ATOMS: atom_id res chain seq x y z
N MET A 1 -9.04 5.67 -10.82
CA MET A 1 -8.52 4.86 -9.70
C MET A 1 -7.73 5.78 -8.80
N ASP A 2 -7.97 5.71 -7.51
CA ASP A 2 -7.31 6.56 -6.52
C ASP A 2 -6.81 5.72 -5.36
N MET A 3 -5.66 6.09 -4.82
CA MET A 3 -5.12 5.46 -3.62
C MET A 3 -4.71 6.52 -2.62
N THR A 4 -5.14 6.33 -1.38
CA THR A 4 -4.94 7.29 -0.30
C THR A 4 -4.42 6.57 0.94
N PHE A 5 -3.45 7.19 1.61
CA PHE A 5 -2.99 6.81 2.94
C PHE A 5 -3.51 7.81 3.95
N SER A 6 -4.16 7.34 5.00
CA SER A 6 -4.59 8.16 6.12
C SER A 6 -3.84 7.75 7.37
N ALA A 7 -3.35 8.73 8.11
CA ALA A 7 -2.72 8.54 9.40
C ALA A 7 -3.65 9.00 10.52
N ASP A 8 -3.56 8.32 11.66
CA ASP A 8 -4.18 8.70 12.93
C ASP A 8 -5.63 9.20 12.79
N ASN A 9 -6.52 8.30 12.31
CA ASN A 9 -7.94 8.59 12.12
C ASN A 9 -8.24 9.87 11.30
N ARG A 10 -7.53 10.05 10.17
CA ARG A 10 -7.65 11.21 9.26
C ARG A 10 -7.08 12.52 9.81
N ALA A 11 -6.25 12.49 10.85
CA ALA A 11 -5.46 13.66 11.25
C ALA A 11 -4.59 14.17 10.09
N GLU A 12 -4.08 13.25 9.27
CA GLU A 12 -3.45 13.58 8.00
C GLU A 12 -3.81 12.57 6.91
N ILE A 13 -3.96 13.07 5.68
CA ILE A 13 -4.30 12.27 4.50
C ILE A 13 -3.31 12.60 3.40
N LEU A 14 -2.66 11.56 2.87
CA LEU A 14 -1.79 11.62 1.70
C LEU A 14 -2.46 10.90 0.54
N VAL A 15 -2.76 11.63 -0.52
CA VAL A 15 -3.26 11.08 -1.78
C VAL A 15 -2.09 10.76 -2.70
N LEU A 16 -2.02 9.55 -3.22
CA LEU A 16 -1.03 9.18 -4.22
C LEU A 16 -1.32 9.84 -5.58
N PRO A 17 -0.30 10.20 -6.36
CA PRO A 17 -0.48 10.92 -7.62
C PRO A 17 -1.17 10.07 -8.69
N PHE A 18 -0.92 8.77 -8.67
CA PHE A 18 -1.58 7.77 -9.49
C PHE A 18 -1.26 6.38 -8.90
N VAL A 19 -2.05 5.38 -9.26
CA VAL A 19 -1.77 3.97 -8.95
C VAL A 19 -1.01 3.37 -10.13
N SER A 20 0.16 2.78 -9.90
CA SER A 20 0.95 2.16 -10.97
C SER A 20 0.38 0.80 -11.36
N VAL A 21 0.63 0.39 -12.60
CA VAL A 21 0.21 -0.92 -13.12
C VAL A 21 0.87 -2.09 -12.39
N ASP A 22 2.05 -1.87 -11.79
CA ASP A 22 2.79 -2.87 -11.03
C ASP A 22 2.34 -2.98 -9.57
N THR A 23 1.25 -2.29 -9.20
CA THR A 23 0.67 -2.38 -7.85
C THR A 23 -0.02 -3.73 -7.69
N SER A 24 0.32 -4.48 -6.64
CA SER A 24 -0.24 -5.80 -6.37
C SER A 24 -0.69 -5.95 -4.92
N VAL A 25 -1.72 -6.78 -4.72
CA VAL A 25 -2.21 -7.21 -3.41
C VAL A 25 -2.04 -8.72 -3.33
N ASP A 26 -1.35 -9.17 -2.30
CA ASP A 26 -1.24 -10.58 -1.93
C ASP A 26 -2.17 -10.86 -0.74
N GLU A 27 -3.05 -11.86 -0.88
CA GLU A 27 -4.01 -12.27 0.15
C GLU A 27 -3.83 -13.76 0.49
N PRO A 28 -2.73 -14.13 1.17
CA PRO A 28 -2.42 -15.53 1.38
C PRO A 28 -3.33 -16.18 2.43
N GLN A 29 -3.54 -17.49 2.28
CA GLN A 29 -4.22 -18.33 3.26
C GLN A 29 -3.27 -19.42 3.75
N ASN A 30 -3.31 -19.74 5.05
CA ASN A 30 -2.44 -20.73 5.67
C ASN A 30 -2.95 -22.17 5.44
N ASN A 31 -3.17 -22.56 4.19
CA ASN A 31 -3.60 -23.91 3.85
C ASN A 31 -2.44 -24.91 3.98
N ASP A 32 -2.77 -26.14 4.32
CA ASP A 32 -1.80 -27.23 4.49
C ASP A 32 -2.29 -28.49 3.78
N THR A 33 -1.39 -29.40 3.40
CA THR A 33 -1.75 -30.63 2.71
C THR A 33 -1.47 -31.83 3.59
N PHE A 34 -2.52 -32.57 3.92
CA PHE A 34 -2.41 -33.85 4.62
C PHE A 34 -2.35 -35.00 3.61
N THR A 35 -1.23 -35.72 3.56
CA THR A 35 -1.08 -36.90 2.70
C THR A 35 -1.71 -38.12 3.33
N GLY A 36 -2.85 -38.54 2.77
CA GLY A 36 -3.55 -39.76 3.15
C GLY A 36 -3.09 -40.98 2.35
N LEU A 37 -3.52 -42.17 2.77
CA LEU A 37 -3.15 -43.44 2.13
C LEU A 37 -3.69 -43.60 0.69
N SER A 38 -4.82 -42.95 0.36
CA SER A 38 -5.45 -43.04 -0.97
C SER A 38 -5.40 -41.75 -1.78
N ARG A 39 -5.31 -40.59 -1.11
CA ARG A 39 -5.26 -39.26 -1.72
C ARG A 39 -4.79 -38.23 -0.70
N ASP A 40 -4.30 -37.12 -1.21
CA ASP A 40 -4.05 -35.92 -0.42
C ASP A 40 -5.36 -35.20 -0.08
N ILE A 41 -5.38 -34.55 1.08
CA ILE A 41 -6.48 -33.74 1.60
C ILE A 41 -5.93 -32.34 1.87
N ASN A 42 -6.57 -31.31 1.30
CA ASN A 42 -6.22 -29.92 1.58
C ASN A 42 -6.94 -29.44 2.85
N LEU A 43 -6.18 -29.01 3.84
CA LEU A 43 -6.64 -28.44 5.10
C LEU A 43 -6.75 -26.92 4.95
N ILE A 44 -7.97 -26.41 5.05
CA ILE A 44 -8.26 -24.98 4.95
C ILE A 44 -7.84 -24.31 6.26
N GLY A 45 -6.83 -23.46 6.19
CA GLY A 45 -6.35 -22.71 7.35
C GLY A 45 -6.87 -21.27 7.41
N PRO A 46 -6.47 -20.52 8.43
CA PRO A 46 -6.86 -19.12 8.57
C PRO A 46 -6.23 -18.25 7.46
N MET A 47 -6.90 -17.14 7.14
CA MET A 47 -6.34 -16.08 6.31
C MET A 47 -5.11 -15.48 6.99
N ARG A 48 -4.08 -15.19 6.19
CA ARG A 48 -2.91 -14.42 6.63
C ARG A 48 -3.13 -12.94 6.35
N LEU A 49 -2.24 -12.11 6.89
CA LEU A 49 -2.26 -10.67 6.67
C LEU A 49 -2.03 -10.37 5.19
N ARG A 50 -2.89 -9.51 4.64
CA ARG A 50 -2.75 -9.02 3.26
C ARG A 50 -1.51 -8.13 3.12
N THR A 51 -0.88 -8.19 1.96
CA THR A 51 0.30 -7.38 1.64
C THR A 51 0.07 -6.60 0.35
N LEU A 52 0.15 -5.27 0.43
CA LEU A 52 0.11 -4.36 -0.70
C LEU A 52 1.55 -3.98 -1.08
N THR A 53 1.92 -4.21 -2.34
CA THR A 53 3.21 -3.78 -2.90
C THR A 53 2.98 -2.74 -3.97
N ILE A 54 3.69 -1.61 -3.86
CA ILE A 54 3.63 -0.49 -4.82
C ILE A 54 5.03 -0.23 -5.33
N ASN A 55 5.20 -0.23 -6.65
CA ASN A 55 6.41 0.23 -7.33
C ASN A 55 6.02 1.36 -8.27
N SER A 56 6.55 2.56 -8.06
CA SER A 56 6.12 3.75 -8.82
C SER A 56 7.16 4.88 -8.76
N TRP A 57 6.77 6.09 -9.14
CA TRP A 57 7.59 7.29 -9.13
C TRP A 57 6.78 8.52 -8.70
N PHE A 58 7.47 9.50 -8.12
CA PHE A 58 6.86 10.76 -7.68
C PHE A 58 6.92 11.83 -8.76
N PRO A 59 5.80 12.53 -9.04
CA PRO A 59 5.78 13.63 -9.98
C PRO A 59 6.48 14.88 -9.44
N ASP A 60 7.26 15.51 -10.30
CA ASP A 60 7.85 16.83 -10.14
C ASP A 60 6.89 17.96 -10.54
N ARG A 61 5.84 17.63 -11.30
CA ARG A 61 4.79 18.53 -11.77
C ARG A 61 3.44 17.85 -11.81
N ARG A 62 2.37 18.63 -11.78
CA ARG A 62 1.00 18.11 -11.82
C ARG A 62 0.76 17.31 -13.12
N LEU A 63 0.26 16.09 -12.96
CA LEU A 63 -0.04 15.19 -14.08
C LEU A 63 -1.49 15.41 -14.54
N ARG A 64 -1.72 15.38 -15.87
CA ARG A 64 -3.07 15.48 -16.43
C ARG A 64 -3.94 14.25 -16.13
N PHE A 65 -3.31 13.08 -16.07
CA PHE A 65 -3.96 11.80 -15.81
C PHE A 65 -3.90 11.39 -14.33
N GLY A 66 -3.20 12.16 -13.49
CA GLY A 66 -3.05 11.88 -12.07
C GLY A 66 -4.14 12.52 -11.23
N ASN A 67 -4.21 12.11 -9.96
CA ASN A 67 -5.09 12.70 -8.98
C ASN A 67 -4.69 14.17 -8.74
N GLN A 68 -5.64 15.09 -8.93
CA GLN A 68 -5.37 16.52 -8.82
C GLN A 68 -5.12 16.95 -7.37
N SER A 69 -5.64 16.23 -6.38
CA SER A 69 -5.43 16.52 -4.96
C SER A 69 -4.07 16.03 -4.44
N ALA A 70 -3.30 15.29 -5.24
CA ALA A 70 -2.01 14.77 -4.83
C ALA A 70 -0.95 15.89 -4.73
N PRO A 71 -0.10 15.89 -3.69
CA PRO A 71 1.02 16.83 -3.57
C PRO A 71 2.01 16.72 -4.73
N ILE A 72 2.70 17.82 -5.04
CA ILE A 72 3.80 17.83 -6.03
C ILE A 72 5.12 17.70 -5.29
N GLY A 73 6.05 16.93 -5.86
CA GLY A 73 7.40 16.74 -5.32
C GLY A 73 7.51 15.56 -4.36
N ALA A 74 8.59 14.80 -4.48
CA ALA A 74 8.82 13.57 -3.72
C ALA A 74 8.93 13.79 -2.21
N GLN A 75 9.40 14.97 -1.79
CA GLN A 75 9.75 15.22 -0.39
C GLN A 75 8.55 15.10 0.55
N THR A 76 7.36 15.55 0.12
CA THR A 76 6.12 15.44 0.91
C THR A 76 5.75 13.99 1.19
N TYR A 77 5.83 13.13 0.17
CA TYR A 77 5.56 11.70 0.31
C TYR A 77 6.58 11.02 1.21
N ILE A 78 7.88 11.32 0.99
CA ILE A 78 8.97 10.75 1.79
C ILE A 78 8.83 11.14 3.26
N GLN A 79 8.54 12.41 3.54
CA GLN A 79 8.36 12.90 4.91
C GLN A 79 7.12 12.30 5.57
N PHE A 80 6.01 12.16 4.85
CA PHE A 80 4.80 11.53 5.37
C PHE A 80 5.08 10.10 5.85
N PHE A 81 5.60 9.24 4.97
CA PHE A 81 5.87 7.84 5.33
C PHE A 81 6.97 7.73 6.38
N ARG A 82 7.99 8.58 6.34
CA ARG A 82 9.03 8.63 7.37
C ARG A 82 8.44 8.96 8.74
N ARG A 83 7.71 10.10 8.84
CA ARG A 83 7.17 10.60 10.11
C ARG A 83 6.26 9.59 10.79
N TRP A 84 5.31 9.02 10.06
CA TRP A 84 4.32 8.12 10.67
C TRP A 84 4.90 6.75 11.03
N ARG A 85 5.90 6.27 10.28
CA ARG A 85 6.68 5.09 10.66
C ARG A 85 7.50 5.34 11.93
N GLU A 86 8.16 6.50 12.02
CA GLU A 86 8.91 6.92 13.22
C GLU A 86 7.98 7.10 14.45
N ALA A 87 6.76 7.60 14.24
CA ALA A 87 5.74 7.73 15.27
C ALA A 87 5.10 6.40 15.70
N ARG A 88 5.34 5.30 14.96
CA ARG A 88 4.78 3.96 15.20
C ARG A 88 3.24 3.93 15.20
N VAL A 89 2.63 4.74 14.34
CA VAL A 89 1.18 4.78 14.18
C VAL A 89 0.81 3.98 12.92
N PRO A 90 -0.15 3.04 13.00
CA PRO A 90 -0.65 2.34 11.81
C PRO A 90 -1.33 3.34 10.88
N LEU A 91 -1.09 3.18 9.59
CA LEU A 91 -1.78 3.94 8.55
C LEU A 91 -3.02 3.17 8.11
N ARG A 92 -3.92 3.82 7.39
CA ARG A 92 -5.00 3.17 6.65
C ARG A 92 -4.82 3.44 5.17
N VAL A 93 -4.71 2.38 4.38
CA VAL A 93 -4.72 2.49 2.92
C VAL A 93 -6.12 2.27 2.40
N VAL A 94 -6.54 3.13 1.48
CA VAL A 94 -7.80 3.02 0.73
C VAL A 94 -7.48 3.13 -0.75
N TRP A 95 -7.87 2.11 -1.51
CA TRP A 95 -7.74 2.04 -2.96
C TRP A 95 -9.12 1.85 -3.57
N THR A 96 -9.50 2.76 -4.47
CA THR A 96 -10.77 2.74 -5.19
C THR A 96 -10.58 2.65 -6.71
N ALA A 97 -11.53 1.99 -7.36
CA ALA A 97 -11.64 1.95 -8.81
C ALA A 97 -12.12 3.30 -9.36
N THR A 98 -12.16 3.44 -10.69
CA THR A 98 -12.61 4.67 -11.35
C THR A 98 -14.11 4.96 -11.17
N ASP A 99 -14.92 3.93 -10.95
CA ASP A 99 -16.35 4.04 -10.64
C ASP A 99 -16.63 4.31 -9.14
N GLY A 100 -15.59 4.43 -8.33
CA GLY A 100 -15.69 4.63 -6.88
C GLY A 100 -15.86 3.36 -6.06
N SER A 101 -15.92 2.18 -6.68
CA SER A 101 -15.95 0.91 -5.96
C SER A 101 -14.66 0.68 -5.17
N GLU A 102 -14.78 0.05 -4.01
CA GLU A 102 -13.64 -0.28 -3.14
C GLU A 102 -12.86 -1.47 -3.72
N ILE A 103 -11.55 -1.29 -3.90
CA ILE A 103 -10.61 -2.35 -4.28
C ILE A 103 -9.92 -2.90 -3.02
N LEU A 104 -9.42 -2.00 -2.16
CA LEU A 104 -8.74 -2.37 -0.92
C LEU A 104 -8.95 -1.30 0.14
N ASN A 105 -9.26 -1.72 1.36
CA ASN A 105 -9.42 -0.81 2.48
C ASN A 105 -8.98 -1.50 3.77
N MET A 106 -7.77 -1.19 4.23
CA MET A 106 -7.20 -1.85 5.40
C MET A 106 -6.33 -0.92 6.25
N PRO A 107 -6.38 -1.04 7.59
CA PRO A 107 -5.27 -0.60 8.42
C PRO A 107 -4.00 -1.38 8.05
N CYS A 108 -2.86 -0.71 7.99
CA CYS A 108 -1.60 -1.27 7.56
C CYS A 108 -0.40 -0.63 8.27
N THR A 109 0.66 -1.41 8.39
CA THR A 109 2.02 -0.93 8.68
C THR A 109 2.82 -0.82 7.39
N ILE A 110 3.82 0.05 7.37
CA ILE A 110 4.75 0.19 6.24
C ILE A 110 6.03 -0.56 6.57
N ASP A 111 6.09 -1.83 6.16
CA ASP A 111 7.23 -2.71 6.39
C ASP A 111 8.48 -2.22 5.67
N SER A 112 8.32 -1.87 4.39
CA SER A 112 9.40 -1.39 3.55
C SER A 112 8.99 -0.11 2.83
N PHE A 113 9.91 0.87 2.80
CA PHE A 113 9.78 2.06 1.97
C PHE A 113 11.18 2.46 1.53
N SER A 114 11.45 2.30 0.24
CA SER A 114 12.71 2.67 -0.39
C SER A 114 12.43 3.61 -1.56
N TRP A 115 13.37 4.51 -1.82
CA TRP A 115 13.29 5.41 -2.95
C TRP A 115 14.69 5.62 -3.54
N GLN A 116 14.72 5.88 -4.83
CA GLN A 116 15.96 6.09 -5.58
C GLN A 116 16.03 7.54 -6.05
N PRO A 117 17.23 8.15 -6.07
CA PRO A 117 17.44 9.48 -6.61
C PRO A 117 16.90 9.62 -8.04
N ALA A 118 16.70 10.88 -8.45
CA ALA A 118 16.13 11.19 -9.75
C ALA A 118 16.88 10.47 -10.88
N SER A 119 16.14 9.72 -11.70
CA SER A 119 16.69 9.10 -12.91
C SER A 119 17.16 10.18 -13.90
N ARG A 120 17.78 9.76 -15.02
CA ARG A 120 18.14 10.68 -16.12
C ARG A 120 16.94 11.50 -16.65
N MET A 121 15.72 11.05 -16.37
CA MET A 121 14.47 11.72 -16.74
C MET A 121 13.90 12.60 -15.61
N GLY A 122 14.65 12.84 -14.54
CA GLY A 122 14.28 13.72 -13.42
C GLY A 122 13.27 13.12 -12.42
N ARG A 123 12.96 11.83 -12.52
CA ARG A 123 11.92 11.18 -11.71
C ARG A 123 12.52 10.40 -10.55
N ILE A 124 11.99 10.59 -9.35
CA ILE A 124 12.34 9.84 -8.13
C ILE A 124 11.43 8.61 -8.06
N SER A 125 12.01 7.42 -8.18
CA SER A 125 11.29 6.15 -8.07
C SER A 125 11.17 5.73 -6.61
N TYR A 126 10.12 4.99 -6.28
CA TYR A 126 9.93 4.40 -4.96
C TYR A 126 9.32 3.01 -5.01
N SER A 127 9.61 2.23 -3.97
CA SER A 127 9.01 0.94 -3.68
C SER A 127 8.50 0.94 -2.24
N LEU A 128 7.25 0.52 -2.06
CA LEU A 128 6.57 0.49 -0.77
C LEU A 128 5.89 -0.87 -0.58
N THR A 129 6.11 -1.48 0.57
CA THR A 129 5.38 -2.67 1.03
C THR A 129 4.58 -2.30 2.27
N ALA A 130 3.26 -2.38 2.16
CA ALA A 130 2.34 -2.21 3.28
C ALA A 130 1.73 -3.56 3.66
N ARG A 131 1.77 -3.91 4.94
CA ARG A 131 1.18 -5.13 5.48
C ARG A 131 -0.01 -4.80 6.35
N GLU A 132 -1.10 -5.55 6.19
CA GLU A 132 -2.30 -5.43 6.99
C GLU A 132 -1.99 -5.44 8.49
N TYR A 133 -2.66 -4.57 9.23
CA TYR A 133 -2.47 -4.41 10.66
C TYR A 133 -3.78 -4.64 11.40
N ASN A 134 -3.84 -5.70 12.19
CA ASN A 134 -5.00 -5.96 13.04
C ASN A 134 -4.96 -5.05 14.26
N LEU A 135 -5.90 -4.11 14.33
CA LEU A 135 -6.15 -3.32 15.53
C LEU A 135 -6.69 -4.25 16.61
N VAL A 136 -5.85 -4.60 17.58
CA VAL A 136 -6.29 -5.37 18.75
C VAL A 136 -7.18 -4.44 19.57
N THR A 137 -8.49 -4.67 19.53
CA THR A 137 -9.43 -4.02 20.45
C THR A 137 -9.45 -4.88 21.70
N GLY A 138 -8.87 -4.36 22.79
CA GLY A 138 -8.95 -4.99 24.12
C GLY A 138 -10.27 -4.69 24.81
#